data_AF-A0A0F4GPD5-F1
#
_entry.id   AF-A0A0F4GPD5-F1
#
_cell.length_a   1.000
_cell.length_b   1.000
_cell.length_c   1.000
_cell.angle_alpha   90.00
_cell.angle_beta   90.00
_cell.angle_gamma   90.00
#
_symmetry.space_group_name_H-M   'P 1'
#
loop_
_entity.id
_entity.type
_entity.pdbx_description
1 polymer ?
#
loop_
_entity_poly.entity_id
_entity_poly.type
_entity_poly.pdbx_seq_one_letter_code
_entity_poly.pdbx_strand_id
1 'polypeptide(L)'
;MSTATSITSQGERYRIKAPDYDPSSLPALPPKRTKEEREAADRKYAGLRPVRRASAPKVGMVQNGTTPPPATIPPPLPGRSNPIPAQQLAIEPPPAKQPTSPARQAVMPPPLPERQNQPREHSSPVQPPPRSMRSDVAPPPQKRPSALSFGMNKSTNVPPPIPGARPGSVIQLDGANGAPPPIPSTSKPDLAAIQASKPKVSGTANGAAPAPAGACMHCRDFSGPDNHAARFPREALPSQDIGWLAQQLCAPFHSPTDKARALFTWQHHNIAYDTEAFFNHRVKPSTPNSTLASGLAVCEGYAGLFAAMALKAGLEAVVVSGHGKGFGYAPMKPGDPLPRYEAGHAWNAVKIDGGEWKLIDCCWGAGSVCPHKTPNFTKSFTPEWFSQSNNDFGLRHFPGEKAHQYRTDGRVMNWEEYIGGEGAACSALLYSGYIAEEGLLKPAFKPTDGKIVLAQQGPTVRFSFQKVCPHWDPVKNGNGPYYLYILVLESQNGAKGDKIPFDTNGEVWWCDVPTRDLGRPGQSVSICAVTDFDGGKGRGLTKQRFLERLGRCGMAWGGVGKWDLV
;
A
#
# COMPACT_ATOMS: atom_id res chain seq x y z
N MET A 1 -47.40 -51.74 -33.34
CA MET A 1 -48.57 -50.86 -33.52
C MET A 1 -48.26 -49.51 -32.93
N SER A 2 -48.73 -48.42 -33.56
CA SER A 2 -48.55 -47.05 -33.06
C SER A 2 -49.58 -46.74 -31.97
N THR A 3 -49.21 -45.97 -30.94
CA THR A 3 -49.78 -44.64 -30.59
C THR A 3 -49.26 -44.08 -29.24
N ALA A 4 -48.91 -42.78 -29.27
CA ALA A 4 -49.27 -41.70 -28.32
C ALA A 4 -48.78 -41.69 -26.84
N THR A 5 -48.50 -40.55 -26.17
CA THR A 5 -48.14 -39.14 -26.52
C THR A 5 -47.65 -38.41 -25.25
N SER A 6 -46.64 -37.53 -25.34
CA SER A 6 -46.48 -36.21 -24.63
C SER A 6 -44.99 -35.84 -24.51
N ILE A 7 -44.46 -34.89 -25.28
CA ILE A 7 -44.49 -33.42 -25.05
C ILE A 7 -43.63 -32.98 -23.85
N THR A 8 -42.47 -32.39 -24.17
CA THR A 8 -41.72 -31.47 -23.30
C THR A 8 -41.35 -30.22 -24.11
N SER A 9 -41.39 -29.05 -23.47
CA SER A 9 -41.27 -27.75 -24.12
C SER A 9 -39.83 -27.23 -24.25
N GLN A 10 -39.65 -26.23 -25.12
CA GLN A 10 -38.38 -25.61 -25.50
C GLN A 10 -37.70 -24.81 -24.36
N GLY A 11 -36.39 -24.57 -24.47
CA GLY A 11 -35.66 -23.72 -23.53
C GLY A 11 -34.22 -23.30 -23.86
N GLU A 12 -33.69 -23.53 -25.07
CA GLU A 12 -32.36 -23.00 -25.43
C GLU A 12 -32.39 -21.47 -25.62
N ARG A 13 -31.74 -20.72 -24.73
CA ARG A 13 -31.33 -19.32 -24.99
C ARG A 13 -29.96 -19.01 -24.36
N TYR A 14 -29.22 -18.12 -25.04
CA TYR A 14 -27.96 -17.48 -24.60
C TYR A 14 -26.66 -18.30 -24.68
N ARG A 15 -26.29 -18.71 -25.89
CA ARG A 15 -24.89 -18.61 -26.36
C ARG A 15 -24.82 -17.56 -27.46
N ILE A 16 -24.30 -16.38 -27.13
CA ILE A 16 -24.02 -15.32 -28.12
C ILE A 16 -22.62 -15.56 -28.68
N LYS A 17 -22.53 -15.89 -29.97
CA LYS A 17 -21.29 -15.73 -30.76
C LYS A 17 -21.31 -14.34 -31.40
N ALA A 18 -20.12 -13.76 -31.61
CA ALA A 18 -20.01 -12.56 -32.43
C ALA A 18 -20.40 -12.88 -33.90
N PRO A 19 -20.97 -11.92 -34.66
CA PRO A 19 -21.21 -12.09 -36.09
C PRO A 19 -19.91 -12.20 -36.89
N ASP A 20 -19.95 -12.89 -38.02
CA ASP A 20 -18.82 -12.92 -38.95
C ASP A 20 -18.53 -11.53 -39.53
N TYR A 21 -17.25 -11.19 -39.61
CA TYR A 21 -16.77 -9.87 -40.04
C TYR A 21 -16.63 -9.82 -41.57
N ASP A 22 -17.48 -9.02 -42.22
CA ASP A 22 -17.37 -8.72 -43.66
C ASP A 22 -16.58 -7.41 -43.88
N PRO A 23 -15.36 -7.46 -44.45
CA PRO A 23 -14.56 -6.26 -44.74
C PRO A 23 -15.18 -5.34 -45.82
N SER A 24 -16.21 -5.80 -46.54
CA SER A 24 -16.96 -5.01 -47.54
C SER A 24 -17.86 -3.95 -46.90
N SER A 25 -18.15 -4.06 -45.59
CA SER A 25 -19.17 -3.27 -44.88
C SER A 25 -18.67 -1.91 -44.34
N LEU A 26 -17.42 -1.53 -44.61
CA LEU A 26 -16.83 -0.29 -44.12
C LEU A 26 -17.30 0.93 -44.93
N PRO A 27 -17.76 2.03 -44.30
CA PRO A 27 -18.07 3.25 -45.01
C PRO A 27 -16.79 3.85 -45.65
N ALA A 28 -16.93 4.41 -46.84
CA ALA A 28 -15.81 5.00 -47.56
C ALA A 28 -15.14 6.12 -46.74
N LEU A 29 -13.81 6.09 -46.66
CA LEU A 29 -13.03 7.12 -45.98
C LEU A 29 -13.28 8.50 -46.63
N PRO A 30 -13.38 9.58 -45.84
CA PRO A 30 -13.54 10.92 -46.40
C PRO A 30 -12.34 11.27 -47.29
N PRO A 31 -12.54 12.06 -48.36
CA PRO A 31 -11.48 12.41 -49.29
C PRO A 31 -10.31 13.09 -48.57
N LYS A 32 -9.09 12.80 -49.02
CA LYS A 32 -7.89 13.47 -48.50
C LYS A 32 -8.01 14.97 -48.78
N ARG A 33 -7.97 15.78 -47.72
CA ARG A 33 -7.96 17.25 -47.82
C ARG A 33 -6.95 17.74 -48.85
N THR A 34 -7.33 18.75 -49.61
CA THR A 34 -6.42 19.33 -50.61
C THR A 34 -5.28 20.07 -49.91
N LYS A 35 -4.26 20.44 -50.68
CA LYS A 35 -3.11 21.18 -50.16
C LYS A 35 -3.54 22.55 -49.61
N GLU A 36 -4.47 23.21 -50.28
CA GLU A 36 -5.05 24.50 -49.91
C GLU A 36 -5.84 24.41 -48.60
N GLU A 37 -6.61 23.34 -48.38
CA GLU A 37 -7.34 23.11 -47.12
C GLU A 37 -6.42 22.86 -45.92
N ARG A 38 -5.24 22.26 -46.14
CA ARG A 38 -4.20 22.13 -45.11
C ARG A 38 -3.57 23.49 -44.79
N GLU A 39 -3.16 24.24 -45.80
CA GLU A 39 -2.53 25.55 -45.63
C GLU A 39 -3.47 26.58 -45.01
N ALA A 40 -4.78 26.49 -45.27
CA ALA A 40 -5.81 27.30 -44.61
C ALA A 40 -5.99 26.96 -43.12
N ALA A 41 -5.85 25.68 -42.75
CA ALA A 41 -5.92 25.25 -41.35
C ALA A 41 -4.70 25.72 -40.54
N ASP A 42 -3.49 25.63 -41.11
CA ASP A 42 -2.26 26.06 -40.45
C ASP A 42 -2.21 27.59 -40.23
N ARG A 43 -2.73 28.38 -41.19
CA ARG A 43 -2.89 29.84 -41.01
C ARG A 43 -3.81 30.23 -39.86
N LYS A 44 -4.77 29.36 -39.47
CA LYS A 44 -5.72 29.64 -38.39
C LYS A 44 -5.12 29.52 -36.98
N TYR A 45 -3.96 28.88 -36.83
CA TYR A 45 -3.32 28.61 -35.52
C TYR A 45 -1.97 29.32 -35.30
N ALA A 46 -1.50 30.13 -36.26
CA ALA A 46 -0.20 30.81 -36.19
C ALA A 46 -0.12 31.98 -35.16
N GLY A 47 -1.23 32.37 -34.53
CA GLY A 47 -1.32 33.60 -33.74
C GLY A 47 -0.80 33.59 -32.29
N LEU A 48 -0.40 32.43 -31.73
CA LEU A 48 -0.14 32.30 -30.29
C LEU A 48 1.11 31.48 -29.92
N ARG A 49 2.33 31.95 -30.29
CA ARG A 49 3.59 31.53 -29.66
C ARG A 49 4.62 32.67 -29.58
N PRO A 50 5.23 32.95 -28.40
CA PRO A 50 6.33 33.91 -28.27
C PRO A 50 7.65 33.40 -28.87
N VAL A 51 8.42 34.32 -29.45
CA VAL A 51 9.73 34.05 -30.06
C VAL A 51 10.81 33.83 -28.99
N ARG A 52 11.53 32.71 -29.04
CA ARG A 52 12.81 32.54 -28.34
C ARG A 52 13.98 32.83 -29.28
N ARG A 53 14.80 33.83 -28.95
CA ARG A 53 16.09 34.07 -29.62
C ARG A 53 17.06 32.95 -29.28
N ALA A 54 17.73 32.40 -30.29
CA ALA A 54 18.90 31.56 -30.13
C ALA A 54 20.17 32.41 -30.28
N SER A 55 21.17 32.17 -29.45
CA SER A 55 22.52 32.72 -29.62
C SER A 55 23.50 31.74 -29.01
N ALA A 56 24.42 31.25 -29.83
CA ALA A 56 25.50 30.35 -29.44
C ALA A 56 26.79 30.81 -30.13
N PRO A 57 27.95 30.69 -29.48
CA PRO A 57 29.22 30.61 -30.16
C PRO A 57 29.90 29.25 -29.95
N LYS A 58 30.58 28.74 -30.98
CA LYS A 58 31.48 27.58 -30.92
C LYS A 58 32.94 28.04 -30.77
N VAL A 59 33.56 27.75 -29.64
CA VAL A 59 35.02 27.53 -29.40
C VAL A 59 35.09 26.64 -28.14
N GLY A 60 35.97 25.64 -27.97
CA GLY A 60 36.97 25.02 -28.84
C GLY A 60 37.52 23.75 -28.12
N MET A 61 38.42 22.96 -28.72
CA MET A 61 38.98 21.77 -28.07
C MET A 61 40.50 21.87 -27.86
N VAL A 62 40.95 21.91 -26.60
CA VAL A 62 42.34 21.66 -26.18
C VAL A 62 42.31 20.89 -24.85
N GLN A 63 43.10 19.82 -24.73
CA GLN A 63 43.27 19.07 -23.49
C GLN A 63 44.41 19.67 -22.65
N ASN A 64 44.21 19.74 -21.34
CA ASN A 64 45.25 19.44 -20.33
C ASN A 64 44.58 19.31 -18.96
N GLY A 65 45.01 18.34 -18.14
CA GLY A 65 44.38 18.03 -16.86
C GLY A 65 45.07 18.72 -15.68
N THR A 66 44.29 19.12 -14.68
CA THR A 66 44.72 19.13 -13.26
C THR A 66 43.53 19.05 -12.30
N THR A 67 43.83 18.52 -11.12
CA THR A 67 43.04 18.37 -9.86
C THR A 67 41.84 19.29 -9.58
N PRO A 68 40.81 18.81 -8.83
CA PRO A 68 39.64 19.59 -8.46
C PRO A 68 39.88 20.59 -7.31
N PRO A 69 39.22 21.76 -7.29
CA PRO A 69 39.24 22.70 -6.18
C PRO A 69 38.25 22.31 -5.04
N PRO A 70 38.45 22.84 -3.81
CA PRO A 70 37.72 22.39 -2.62
C PRO A 70 36.31 23.01 -2.46
N ALA A 71 35.49 22.35 -1.64
CA ALA A 71 34.12 22.76 -1.33
C ALA A 71 34.04 24.08 -0.54
N THR A 72 33.12 24.96 -0.93
CA THR A 72 32.82 26.22 -0.22
C THR A 72 31.78 26.02 0.88
N ILE A 73 32.10 26.50 2.08
CA ILE A 73 31.24 26.46 3.28
C ILE A 73 30.34 27.71 3.29
N PRO A 74 29.02 27.60 3.54
CA PRO A 74 28.15 28.76 3.71
C PRO A 74 28.36 29.43 5.09
N PRO A 75 28.26 30.77 5.19
CA PRO A 75 28.51 31.51 6.44
C PRO A 75 27.41 31.32 7.50
N PRO A 76 27.73 31.50 8.80
CA PRO A 76 26.81 31.21 9.90
C PRO A 76 25.76 32.31 10.16
N LEU A 77 24.61 31.90 10.68
CA LEU A 77 23.54 32.79 11.17
C LEU A 77 23.86 33.32 12.59
N PRO A 78 23.79 34.64 12.84
CA PRO A 78 23.89 35.18 14.21
C PRO A 78 22.62 34.94 15.04
N GLY A 79 22.81 34.69 16.34
CA GLY A 79 21.74 34.49 17.32
C GLY A 79 21.12 35.79 17.88
N ARG A 80 20.07 35.62 18.70
CA ARG A 80 19.20 36.67 19.26
C ARG A 80 19.86 37.56 20.33
N SER A 81 19.41 38.82 20.40
CA SER A 81 19.30 39.60 21.64
C SER A 81 18.09 40.57 21.61
N ASN A 82 17.43 40.72 22.76
CA ASN A 82 16.17 41.45 23.06
C ASN A 82 16.43 42.94 23.45
N PRO A 83 15.44 43.76 23.91
CA PRO A 83 14.06 44.06 23.43
C PRO A 83 13.64 45.58 23.50
N ILE A 84 12.37 45.89 23.15
CA ILE A 84 11.56 47.08 23.60
C ILE A 84 11.96 48.46 22.98
N PRO A 85 11.05 49.46 22.77
CA PRO A 85 9.75 49.69 23.42
C PRO A 85 8.49 49.82 22.53
N ALA A 86 7.35 49.90 23.20
CA ALA A 86 6.01 50.08 22.61
C ALA A 86 5.61 51.55 22.45
N GLN A 87 4.75 51.84 21.47
CA GLN A 87 3.87 53.02 21.45
C GLN A 87 2.47 52.64 20.96
N GLN A 88 1.46 53.28 21.55
CA GLN A 88 0.04 53.03 21.30
C GLN A 88 -0.44 53.75 20.04
N LEU A 89 -1.35 53.13 19.29
CA LEU A 89 -2.40 53.85 18.57
C LEU A 89 -3.72 53.09 18.77
N ALA A 90 -4.71 53.78 19.35
CA ALA A 90 -6.05 53.26 19.58
C ALA A 90 -7.00 53.78 18.49
N ILE A 91 -7.95 52.95 18.06
CA ILE A 91 -9.13 53.36 17.29
C ILE A 91 -10.33 52.63 17.91
N GLU A 92 -11.35 53.39 18.29
CA GLU A 92 -12.56 52.91 18.98
C GLU A 92 -13.60 52.30 18.01
N PRO A 93 -14.49 51.40 18.50
CA PRO A 93 -15.72 51.03 17.81
C PRO A 93 -16.90 51.98 18.15
N PRO A 94 -17.81 52.31 17.21
CA PRO A 94 -18.95 53.20 17.45
C PRO A 94 -20.11 52.52 18.22
N PRO A 95 -21.04 53.31 18.82
CA PRO A 95 -21.81 52.87 19.99
C PRO A 95 -23.23 52.34 19.73
N ALA A 96 -23.77 51.67 20.75
CA ALA A 96 -25.13 51.15 20.80
C ALA A 96 -26.22 52.22 20.98
N LYS A 97 -27.45 51.92 20.53
CA LYS A 97 -28.68 52.66 20.85
C LYS A 97 -29.88 51.72 21.05
N GLN A 98 -30.69 52.03 22.06
CA GLN A 98 -32.06 51.59 22.35
C GLN A 98 -32.79 52.81 22.98
N PRO A 99 -34.12 52.82 23.27
CA PRO A 99 -35.19 51.87 22.91
C PRO A 99 -36.42 52.55 22.25
N THR A 100 -37.40 51.76 21.78
CA THR A 100 -38.85 52.09 21.86
C THR A 100 -39.71 50.81 21.72
N SER A 101 -40.88 50.79 22.36
CA SER A 101 -41.94 49.74 22.35
C SER A 101 -43.29 50.41 22.01
N PRO A 102 -44.41 49.72 21.66
CA PRO A 102 -44.98 48.48 22.24
C PRO A 102 -45.29 47.40 21.15
N ALA A 103 -46.12 46.34 21.28
CA ALA A 103 -47.18 46.02 22.25
C ALA A 103 -47.49 44.50 22.44
N ARG A 104 -48.62 44.24 23.12
CA ARG A 104 -49.23 42.96 23.53
C ARG A 104 -49.69 42.02 22.39
N GLN A 105 -49.54 40.72 22.61
CA GLN A 105 -50.64 39.80 23.02
C GLN A 105 -50.09 38.50 23.62
N ALA A 106 -50.89 37.75 24.39
CA ALA A 106 -50.46 36.60 25.20
C ALA A 106 -51.50 35.47 25.19
N VAL A 107 -51.04 34.20 25.13
CA VAL A 107 -51.82 32.98 25.43
C VAL A 107 -50.89 31.92 26.05
N MET A 108 -51.43 31.10 26.96
CA MET A 108 -50.74 30.08 27.77
C MET A 108 -50.59 28.71 27.07
N PRO A 109 -49.70 27.81 27.55
CA PRO A 109 -49.55 26.45 27.01
C PRO A 109 -50.53 25.42 27.62
N PRO A 110 -50.94 24.37 26.87
CA PRO A 110 -51.65 23.20 27.39
C PRO A 110 -50.70 22.04 27.84
N PRO A 111 -51.18 21.05 28.61
CA PRO A 111 -50.33 20.24 29.49
C PRO A 111 -50.08 18.77 29.04
N LEU A 112 -49.17 18.11 29.78
CA LEU A 112 -48.96 16.66 29.80
C LEU A 112 -50.14 15.90 30.45
N PRO A 113 -50.48 14.68 30.00
CA PRO A 113 -51.32 13.73 30.75
C PRO A 113 -50.51 12.63 31.43
N GLU A 114 -50.94 12.24 32.64
CA GLU A 114 -50.35 11.18 33.46
C GLU A 114 -51.21 9.88 33.41
N ARG A 115 -50.91 8.91 34.29
CA ARG A 115 -51.07 7.45 34.12
C ARG A 115 -52.14 6.85 35.04
N GLN A 116 -52.89 5.81 34.62
CA GLN A 116 -53.34 4.71 35.53
C GLN A 116 -53.92 3.41 34.88
N ASN A 117 -53.48 2.27 35.44
CA ASN A 117 -54.14 0.96 35.72
C ASN A 117 -54.76 0.01 34.64
N GLN A 118 -54.05 -1.12 34.38
CA GLN A 118 -54.39 -2.57 34.61
C GLN A 118 -55.76 -3.21 34.20
N PRO A 119 -55.91 -4.57 34.08
CA PRO A 119 -54.95 -5.70 33.88
C PRO A 119 -55.44 -6.79 32.84
N ARG A 120 -54.78 -7.99 32.85
CA ARG A 120 -55.05 -9.28 32.14
C ARG A 120 -54.44 -9.40 30.72
N GLU A 121 -53.45 -10.29 30.49
CA GLU A 121 -53.48 -11.77 30.40
C GLU A 121 -54.18 -12.33 29.14
N HIS A 122 -53.41 -12.94 28.21
CA HIS A 122 -53.46 -14.39 27.91
C HIS A 122 -52.45 -14.85 26.83
N SER A 123 -51.81 -15.99 27.11
CA SER A 123 -51.26 -17.04 26.21
C SER A 123 -50.46 -16.70 24.94
N SER A 124 -49.19 -17.14 24.93
CA SER A 124 -48.42 -17.51 23.73
C SER A 124 -48.96 -18.80 23.07
N PRO A 125 -48.50 -19.11 21.84
CA PRO A 125 -48.06 -20.48 21.55
C PRO A 125 -46.58 -20.55 21.15
N VAL A 126 -45.85 -21.48 21.77
CA VAL A 126 -44.50 -21.93 21.37
C VAL A 126 -44.63 -23.16 20.50
N GLN A 127 -43.88 -23.25 19.38
CA GLN A 127 -43.64 -24.51 18.64
C GLN A 127 -42.44 -24.37 17.67
N PRO A 128 -41.84 -25.46 17.15
CA PRO A 128 -40.69 -26.12 17.79
C PRO A 128 -39.40 -26.14 16.92
N PRO A 129 -38.23 -26.53 17.46
CA PRO A 129 -36.98 -26.53 16.70
C PRO A 129 -36.85 -27.71 15.71
N PRO A 130 -36.42 -27.49 14.46
CA PRO A 130 -36.11 -28.56 13.53
C PRO A 130 -34.72 -29.17 13.76
N ARG A 131 -34.73 -30.37 14.36
CA ARG A 131 -33.83 -31.54 14.16
C ARG A 131 -32.44 -31.34 13.54
N SER A 132 -31.43 -31.86 14.23
CA SER A 132 -30.13 -32.19 13.64
C SER A 132 -30.25 -33.23 12.53
N MET A 133 -29.61 -32.99 11.37
CA MET A 133 -29.25 -34.04 10.43
C MET A 133 -27.75 -34.34 10.52
N ARG A 134 -27.41 -35.63 10.46
CA ARG A 134 -26.03 -36.10 10.41
C ARG A 134 -25.39 -35.71 9.07
N SER A 135 -24.09 -35.48 9.11
CA SER A 135 -23.25 -35.30 7.93
C SER A 135 -23.03 -36.63 7.21
N ASP A 136 -23.75 -36.86 6.12
CA ASP A 136 -23.39 -37.92 5.16
C ASP A 136 -22.21 -37.44 4.30
N VAL A 137 -21.07 -38.12 4.47
CA VAL A 137 -19.83 -37.81 3.76
C VAL A 137 -19.88 -38.41 2.35
N ALA A 138 -19.98 -37.57 1.34
CA ALA A 138 -19.76 -37.98 -0.05
C ALA A 138 -18.27 -38.22 -0.32
N PRO A 139 -17.87 -39.34 -0.95
CA PRO A 139 -16.47 -39.60 -1.29
C PRO A 139 -15.96 -38.66 -2.39
N PRO A 140 -14.64 -38.35 -2.43
CA PRO A 140 -14.08 -37.37 -3.35
C PRO A 140 -14.12 -37.86 -4.82
N PRO A 141 -14.38 -36.96 -5.80
CA PRO A 141 -14.41 -37.34 -7.21
C PRO A 141 -13.02 -37.71 -7.74
N GLN A 142 -12.97 -38.78 -8.53
CA GLN A 142 -11.73 -39.30 -9.12
C GLN A 142 -11.12 -38.32 -10.17
N LYS A 143 -9.78 -38.25 -10.19
CA LYS A 143 -9.02 -37.40 -11.12
C LYS A 143 -9.26 -37.83 -12.57
N ARG A 144 -9.75 -36.90 -13.41
CA ARG A 144 -9.70 -37.06 -14.88
C ARG A 144 -8.25 -36.81 -15.35
N PRO A 145 -7.71 -37.60 -16.30
CA PRO A 145 -6.35 -37.42 -16.78
C PRO A 145 -6.18 -36.11 -17.57
N SER A 146 -5.00 -35.50 -17.45
CA SER A 146 -4.61 -34.28 -18.15
C SER A 146 -4.43 -34.52 -19.66
N ALA A 147 -4.64 -33.48 -20.47
CA ALA A 147 -4.58 -33.48 -21.93
C ALA A 147 -3.15 -33.58 -22.53
N LEU A 148 -2.28 -34.40 -21.92
CA LEU A 148 -0.95 -34.77 -22.43
C LEU A 148 -0.95 -36.17 -23.08
N SER A 149 -2.13 -36.73 -23.38
CA SER A 149 -2.29 -38.05 -24.01
C SER A 149 -2.17 -38.07 -25.54
N PHE A 150 -1.97 -36.92 -26.19
CA PHE A 150 -1.66 -36.84 -27.62
C PHE A 150 -0.16 -36.70 -27.84
N GLY A 151 0.51 -37.84 -27.94
CA GLY A 151 1.94 -37.90 -28.20
C GLY A 151 2.28 -37.47 -29.63
N MET A 152 3.12 -36.45 -29.75
CA MET A 152 3.97 -36.23 -30.92
C MET A 152 5.43 -36.10 -30.46
N ASN A 153 6.36 -36.45 -31.35
CA ASN A 153 7.82 -36.45 -31.17
C ASN A 153 8.41 -37.52 -30.22
N LYS A 154 8.34 -38.79 -30.64
CA LYS A 154 9.41 -39.76 -30.34
C LYS A 154 10.56 -39.59 -31.33
N SER A 155 11.60 -38.83 -30.99
CA SER A 155 12.98 -38.98 -31.49
C SER A 155 13.91 -37.98 -30.81
N THR A 156 14.75 -38.46 -29.90
CA THR A 156 16.02 -37.93 -29.32
C THR A 156 16.12 -38.31 -27.84
N ASN A 157 16.36 -39.60 -27.57
CA ASN A 157 16.72 -40.08 -26.24
C ASN A 157 17.73 -41.25 -26.35
N VAL A 158 18.87 -40.95 -26.98
CA VAL A 158 20.08 -41.79 -26.98
C VAL A 158 21.27 -40.87 -26.71
N PRO A 159 21.98 -41.01 -25.59
CA PRO A 159 23.22 -40.27 -25.36
C PRO A 159 24.36 -40.84 -26.24
N PRO A 160 25.25 -39.99 -26.80
CA PRO A 160 26.39 -40.47 -27.59
C PRO A 160 27.44 -41.17 -26.70
N PRO A 161 28.16 -42.17 -27.22
CA PRO A 161 29.18 -42.90 -26.46
C PRO A 161 30.43 -42.05 -26.21
N ILE A 162 31.08 -42.28 -25.07
CA ILE A 162 32.31 -41.60 -24.63
C ILE A 162 33.54 -42.28 -25.27
N PRO A 163 34.40 -41.56 -26.02
CA PRO A 163 35.68 -42.10 -26.48
C PRO A 163 36.69 -42.18 -25.33
N GLY A 164 37.32 -43.34 -25.15
CA GLY A 164 38.41 -43.54 -24.20
C GLY A 164 39.79 -43.16 -24.77
N ALA A 165 40.74 -42.87 -23.86
CA ALA A 165 42.19 -42.74 -24.07
C ALA A 165 42.69 -41.77 -25.16
N ARG A 166 43.39 -40.72 -24.73
CA ARG A 166 44.14 -39.80 -25.61
C ARG A 166 45.59 -40.32 -25.78
N PRO A 167 46.07 -40.58 -27.01
CA PRO A 167 47.49 -40.86 -27.25
C PRO A 167 48.35 -39.62 -26.94
N GLY A 168 49.54 -39.83 -26.39
CA GLY A 168 50.44 -38.74 -26.00
C GLY A 168 51.34 -38.24 -27.13
N SER A 169 51.93 -37.07 -26.92
CA SER A 169 53.16 -36.65 -27.60
C SER A 169 54.32 -36.70 -26.61
N VAL A 170 55.39 -37.37 -27.00
CA VAL A 170 56.62 -37.53 -26.22
C VAL A 170 57.51 -36.30 -26.44
N ILE A 171 58.09 -35.75 -25.37
CA ILE A 171 59.40 -35.12 -25.45
C ILE A 171 60.32 -35.88 -24.50
N GLN A 172 61.43 -36.33 -25.05
CA GLN A 172 62.46 -37.13 -24.42
C GLN A 172 63.60 -36.21 -23.98
N LEU A 173 64.08 -36.37 -22.76
CA LEU A 173 65.32 -35.77 -22.27
C LEU A 173 66.00 -36.76 -21.31
N ASP A 174 67.29 -37.01 -21.57
CA ASP A 174 68.05 -38.09 -20.96
C ASP A 174 68.44 -37.81 -19.50
N GLY A 175 68.81 -38.86 -18.78
CA GLY A 175 69.04 -38.82 -17.34
C GLY A 175 70.34 -38.16 -16.92
N ALA A 176 70.26 -37.28 -15.92
CA ALA A 176 71.36 -36.92 -15.03
C ALA A 176 70.81 -36.62 -13.63
N ASN A 177 71.59 -36.93 -12.58
CA ASN A 177 71.21 -36.67 -11.18
C ASN A 177 71.01 -35.16 -10.92
N GLY A 178 69.86 -34.81 -10.33
CA GLY A 178 69.61 -33.44 -9.88
C GLY A 178 68.20 -33.25 -9.33
N ALA A 179 68.03 -33.34 -8.01
CA ALA A 179 66.77 -32.96 -7.37
C ALA A 179 66.57 -31.43 -7.50
N PRO A 180 65.38 -30.93 -7.86
CA PRO A 180 65.12 -29.49 -7.89
C PRO A 180 65.19 -28.90 -6.47
N PRO A 181 65.68 -27.65 -6.31
CA PRO A 181 65.85 -27.06 -5.00
C PRO A 181 64.51 -26.83 -4.28
N PRO A 182 64.44 -27.01 -2.95
CA PRO A 182 63.22 -26.78 -2.20
C PRO A 182 62.83 -25.30 -2.21
N ILE A 183 61.56 -25.03 -2.52
CA ILE A 183 60.99 -23.68 -2.51
C ILE A 183 60.99 -23.15 -1.05
N PRO A 184 61.46 -21.92 -0.78
CA PRO A 184 61.43 -21.35 0.56
C PRO A 184 60.01 -21.34 1.15
N SER A 185 59.87 -21.87 2.37
CA SER A 185 58.59 -21.92 3.10
C SER A 185 58.05 -20.53 3.46
N THR A 186 58.87 -19.48 3.33
CA THR A 186 58.53 -18.06 3.53
C THR A 186 57.78 -17.42 2.36
N SER A 187 57.62 -18.09 1.22
CA SER A 187 56.90 -17.57 0.04
C SER A 187 55.47 -18.08 -0.12
N LYS A 188 54.90 -18.75 0.90
CA LYS A 188 53.46 -19.06 0.93
C LYS A 188 52.68 -17.86 1.51
N PRO A 189 51.73 -17.26 0.77
CA PRO A 189 50.80 -16.30 1.35
C PRO A 189 50.01 -16.98 2.47
N ASP A 190 49.91 -16.35 3.64
CA ASP A 190 49.09 -16.89 4.72
C ASP A 190 47.60 -16.80 4.36
N LEU A 191 47.01 -17.96 4.05
CA LEU A 191 45.58 -18.06 3.77
C LEU A 191 44.73 -17.64 4.97
N ALA A 192 45.22 -17.77 6.21
CA ALA A 192 44.49 -17.31 7.40
C ALA A 192 44.43 -15.78 7.44
N ALA A 193 45.53 -15.05 7.22
CA ALA A 193 45.53 -13.59 7.12
C ALA A 193 44.66 -13.05 5.96
N ILE A 194 44.65 -13.72 4.80
CA ILE A 194 43.80 -13.33 3.65
C ILE A 194 42.31 -13.62 3.94
N GLN A 195 41.99 -14.65 4.73
CA GLN A 195 40.62 -14.92 5.19
C GLN A 195 40.19 -13.97 6.31
N ALA A 196 41.11 -13.56 7.19
CA ALA A 196 40.86 -12.63 8.28
C ALA A 196 40.70 -11.16 7.83
N SER A 197 41.21 -10.80 6.65
CA SER A 197 41.11 -9.44 6.08
C SER A 197 39.88 -9.22 5.18
N LYS A 198 39.03 -10.23 4.98
CA LYS A 198 37.71 -10.03 4.37
C LYS A 198 36.78 -9.30 5.35
N PRO A 199 36.06 -8.25 4.93
CA PRO A 199 35.11 -7.57 5.81
C PRO A 199 34.04 -8.56 6.29
N LYS A 200 33.93 -8.71 7.62
CA LYS A 200 32.84 -9.46 8.26
C LYS A 200 31.51 -8.73 8.05
N VAL A 201 30.88 -8.97 6.90
CA VAL A 201 29.45 -8.76 6.76
C VAL A 201 28.77 -9.75 7.70
N SER A 202 28.18 -9.25 8.78
CA SER A 202 27.35 -10.05 9.67
C SER A 202 26.03 -10.36 8.99
N GLY A 203 26.07 -11.32 8.05
CA GLY A 203 24.94 -11.75 7.25
C GLY A 203 25.06 -13.23 6.92
N THR A 204 24.00 -13.99 7.17
CA THR A 204 23.92 -15.43 6.96
C THR A 204 24.08 -15.80 5.49
N ALA A 205 25.30 -16.13 5.08
CA ALA A 205 25.62 -16.72 3.78
C ALA A 205 25.54 -18.26 3.81
N ASN A 206 24.53 -18.80 4.48
CA ASN A 206 23.98 -20.11 4.15
C ASN A 206 22.72 -19.85 3.33
N GLY A 207 22.53 -20.58 2.22
CA GLY A 207 21.38 -20.38 1.33
C GLY A 207 20.10 -20.34 2.14
N ALA A 208 19.33 -19.25 2.01
CA ALA A 208 18.14 -19.01 2.82
C ALA A 208 17.24 -20.26 2.74
N ALA A 209 17.08 -20.93 3.89
CA ALA A 209 16.11 -22.01 4.01
C ALA A 209 14.76 -21.44 3.52
N PRO A 210 14.03 -22.14 2.65
CA PRO A 210 12.77 -21.62 2.14
C PRO A 210 11.90 -21.25 3.33
N ALA A 211 11.52 -19.98 3.42
CA ALA A 211 10.69 -19.49 4.52
C ALA A 211 9.45 -20.39 4.61
N PRO A 212 9.08 -20.85 5.82
CA PRO A 212 8.01 -21.82 5.96
C PRO A 212 6.74 -21.28 5.29
N ALA A 213 6.02 -22.13 4.56
CA ALA A 213 4.70 -21.76 4.04
C ALA A 213 3.83 -21.34 5.23
N GLY A 214 3.28 -20.11 5.19
CA GLY A 214 2.64 -19.47 6.35
C GLY A 214 3.53 -18.52 7.16
N ALA A 215 4.76 -18.21 6.71
CA ALA A 215 5.55 -17.11 7.29
C ALA A 215 4.78 -15.78 7.24
N CYS A 216 4.66 -15.10 8.37
CA CYS A 216 3.83 -13.90 8.48
C CYS A 216 4.36 -12.77 7.59
N MET A 217 3.55 -12.31 6.64
CA MET A 217 3.90 -11.24 5.69
C MET A 217 4.29 -9.90 6.35
N HIS A 218 3.91 -9.68 7.61
CA HIS A 218 4.32 -8.50 8.38
C HIS A 218 5.67 -8.67 9.09
N CYS A 219 6.03 -9.87 9.51
CA CYS A 219 7.29 -10.15 10.24
C CYS A 219 8.38 -10.78 9.36
N ARG A 220 8.13 -10.94 8.07
CA ARG A 220 9.13 -11.42 7.11
C ARG A 220 10.14 -10.31 6.83
N ASP A 221 11.42 -10.63 7.00
CA ASP A 221 12.50 -9.74 6.60
C ASP A 221 12.58 -9.63 5.07
N PHE A 222 12.23 -8.46 4.55
CA PHE A 222 12.34 -8.12 3.13
C PHE A 222 13.59 -7.30 2.79
N SER A 223 14.51 -7.09 3.73
CA SER A 223 15.75 -6.34 3.49
C SER A 223 16.59 -6.93 2.36
N GLY A 224 16.59 -8.26 2.19
CA GLY A 224 17.23 -8.96 1.07
C GLY A 224 16.71 -8.52 -0.31
N PRO A 225 15.44 -8.78 -0.66
CA PRO A 225 14.85 -8.34 -1.93
C PRO A 225 14.84 -6.81 -2.10
N ASP A 226 14.62 -6.04 -1.03
CA ASP A 226 14.58 -4.58 -1.13
C ASP A 226 15.96 -3.97 -1.45
N ASN A 227 17.02 -4.37 -0.73
CA ASN A 227 18.39 -3.94 -1.01
C ASN A 227 18.94 -4.53 -2.33
N HIS A 228 18.37 -5.63 -2.83
CA HIS A 228 18.70 -6.12 -4.16
C HIS A 228 18.07 -5.25 -5.25
N ALA A 229 16.76 -4.99 -5.17
CA ALA A 229 16.03 -4.17 -6.13
C ALA A 229 16.61 -2.75 -6.27
N ALA A 230 17.00 -2.13 -5.16
CA ALA A 230 17.62 -0.79 -5.14
C ALA A 230 18.93 -0.68 -5.95
N ARG A 231 19.61 -1.79 -6.25
CA ARG A 231 20.88 -1.82 -7.00
C ARG A 231 20.72 -1.77 -8.53
N PHE A 232 19.48 -1.72 -9.04
CA PHE A 232 19.19 -1.68 -10.48
C PHE A 232 18.48 -0.37 -10.86
N PRO A 233 19.14 0.80 -10.77
CA PRO A 233 18.57 2.04 -11.27
C PRO A 233 18.35 1.94 -12.79
N ARG A 234 17.15 2.30 -13.22
CA ARG A 234 16.61 2.18 -14.59
C ARG A 234 17.51 2.82 -15.63
N GLU A 235 18.13 3.94 -15.29
CA GLU A 235 19.04 4.73 -16.13
C GLU A 235 20.38 4.01 -16.38
N ALA A 236 20.76 3.04 -15.54
CA ALA A 236 21.99 2.27 -15.65
C ALA A 236 21.77 0.84 -16.17
N LEU A 237 20.55 0.49 -16.60
CA LEU A 237 20.28 -0.85 -17.14
C LEU A 237 20.98 -1.01 -18.51
N PRO A 238 21.76 -2.09 -18.72
CA PRO A 238 22.44 -2.34 -20.00
C PRO A 238 21.47 -2.74 -21.12
N SER A 239 20.22 -3.03 -20.80
CA SER A 239 19.17 -3.41 -21.74
C SER A 239 17.80 -2.93 -21.23
N GLN A 240 16.90 -2.63 -22.17
CA GLN A 240 15.48 -2.36 -21.92
C GLN A 240 14.61 -3.64 -22.09
N ASP A 241 15.25 -4.82 -22.07
CA ASP A 241 14.56 -6.11 -22.04
C ASP A 241 14.02 -6.42 -20.63
N ILE A 242 12.69 -6.50 -20.54
CA ILE A 242 11.93 -6.88 -19.35
C ILE A 242 12.30 -8.31 -18.90
N GLY A 243 12.57 -9.21 -19.84
CA GLY A 243 12.96 -10.60 -19.54
C GLY A 243 14.28 -10.67 -18.79
N TRP A 244 15.31 -10.00 -19.34
CA TRP A 244 16.60 -9.84 -18.66
C TRP A 244 16.46 -9.18 -17.28
N LEU A 245 15.76 -8.04 -17.17
CA LEU A 245 15.59 -7.34 -15.90
C LEU A 245 14.90 -8.22 -14.85
N ALA A 246 13.82 -8.91 -15.23
CA ALA A 246 13.09 -9.81 -14.34
C ALA A 246 13.96 -10.98 -13.86
N GLN A 247 14.80 -11.56 -14.74
CA GLN A 247 15.76 -12.58 -14.34
C GLN A 247 16.80 -12.04 -13.36
N GLN A 248 17.40 -10.88 -13.64
CA GLN A 248 18.43 -10.30 -12.77
C GLN A 248 17.89 -9.99 -11.36
N LEU A 249 16.68 -9.41 -11.26
CA LEU A 249 16.04 -9.08 -9.98
C LEU A 249 15.61 -10.32 -9.19
N CYS A 250 15.23 -11.41 -9.87
CA CYS A 250 14.65 -12.59 -9.23
C CYS A 250 15.61 -13.78 -9.05
N ALA A 251 16.73 -13.84 -9.78
CA ALA A 251 17.67 -14.96 -9.74
C ALA A 251 18.29 -15.25 -8.36
N PRO A 252 18.57 -14.26 -7.49
CA PRO A 252 19.07 -14.54 -6.13
C PRO A 252 18.04 -15.17 -5.18
N PHE A 253 16.75 -15.16 -5.54
CA PHE A 253 15.65 -15.52 -4.65
C PHE A 253 14.98 -16.82 -5.08
N HIS A 254 14.92 -17.79 -4.17
CA HIS A 254 14.21 -19.05 -4.41
C HIS A 254 12.70 -18.92 -4.18
N SER A 255 12.29 -18.11 -3.19
CA SER A 255 10.90 -17.88 -2.81
C SER A 255 10.15 -17.03 -3.84
N PRO A 256 9.01 -17.49 -4.37
CA PRO A 256 8.04 -16.65 -5.09
C PRO A 256 7.69 -15.33 -4.38
N THR A 257 7.56 -15.34 -3.05
CA THR A 257 7.28 -14.11 -2.27
C THR A 257 8.42 -13.09 -2.38
N ASP A 258 9.68 -13.51 -2.22
CA ASP A 258 10.82 -12.59 -2.29
C ASP A 258 11.07 -12.10 -3.72
N LYS A 259 10.83 -12.95 -4.74
CA LYS A 259 10.82 -12.54 -6.15
C LYS A 259 9.78 -11.45 -6.40
N ALA A 260 8.53 -11.67 -5.98
CA ALA A 260 7.45 -10.69 -6.10
C ALA A 260 7.79 -9.39 -5.36
N ARG A 261 8.43 -9.48 -4.18
CA ARG A 261 8.89 -8.32 -3.42
C ARG A 261 9.97 -7.54 -4.17
N ALA A 262 10.98 -8.20 -4.72
CA ALA A 262 12.06 -7.54 -5.48
C ALA A 262 11.49 -6.75 -6.67
N LEU A 263 10.50 -7.31 -7.39
CA LEU A 263 9.82 -6.62 -8.49
C LEU A 263 8.97 -5.42 -8.03
N PHE A 264 8.24 -5.56 -6.92
CA PHE A 264 7.48 -4.49 -6.28
C PHE A 264 8.38 -3.31 -5.87
N THR A 265 9.46 -3.61 -5.13
CA THR A 265 10.40 -2.60 -4.63
C THR A 265 11.21 -1.97 -5.76
N TRP A 266 11.55 -2.73 -6.81
CA TRP A 266 12.20 -2.18 -8.00
C TRP A 266 11.32 -1.13 -8.67
N GLN A 267 10.01 -1.36 -8.81
CA GLN A 267 9.11 -0.35 -9.39
C GLN A 267 9.00 0.90 -8.53
N HIS A 268 8.97 0.78 -7.19
CA HIS A 268 9.07 1.96 -6.32
C HIS A 268 10.33 2.78 -6.65
N HIS A 269 11.49 2.13 -6.81
CA HIS A 269 12.74 2.86 -7.10
C HIS A 269 12.79 3.49 -8.49
N ASN A 270 12.07 2.96 -9.48
CA ASN A 270 12.35 3.22 -10.90
C ASN A 270 11.20 3.80 -11.72
N ILE A 271 9.96 3.69 -11.25
CA ILE A 271 8.79 4.26 -11.91
C ILE A 271 8.24 5.40 -11.05
N ALA A 272 7.85 6.50 -11.69
CA ALA A 272 7.15 7.63 -11.08
C ALA A 272 5.73 7.73 -11.64
N TYR A 273 4.79 8.22 -10.82
CA TYR A 273 3.41 8.41 -11.28
C TYR A 273 3.32 9.59 -12.25
N ASP A 274 2.75 9.37 -13.43
CA ASP A 274 2.55 10.40 -14.45
C ASP A 274 1.37 11.31 -14.08
N THR A 275 1.61 12.20 -13.12
CA THR A 275 0.61 13.19 -12.68
C THR A 275 0.29 14.19 -13.78
N GLU A 276 1.23 14.53 -14.67
CA GLU A 276 0.98 15.47 -15.75
C GLU A 276 -0.05 14.90 -16.74
N ALA A 277 0.10 13.66 -17.20
CA ALA A 277 -0.87 13.02 -18.07
C ALA A 277 -2.20 12.78 -17.35
N PHE A 278 -2.17 12.36 -16.08
CA PHE A 278 -3.35 12.08 -15.27
C PHE A 278 -4.24 13.32 -15.08
N PHE A 279 -3.69 14.41 -14.51
CA PHE A 279 -4.48 15.61 -14.19
C PHE A 279 -4.89 16.45 -15.40
N ASN A 280 -4.19 16.31 -16.54
CA ASN A 280 -4.59 16.97 -17.78
C ASN A 280 -5.50 16.10 -18.67
N HIS A 281 -5.95 14.93 -18.19
CA HIS A 281 -6.73 13.96 -18.98
C HIS A 281 -6.04 13.56 -20.31
N ARG A 282 -4.71 13.47 -20.30
CA ARG A 282 -3.84 13.12 -21.43
C ARG A 282 -3.20 11.72 -21.29
N VAL A 283 -3.69 10.90 -20.35
CA VAL A 283 -3.27 9.51 -20.17
C VAL A 283 -3.39 8.76 -21.50
N LYS A 284 -2.34 8.03 -21.86
CA LYS A 284 -2.30 7.16 -23.04
C LYS A 284 -2.11 5.71 -22.58
N PRO A 285 -2.62 4.72 -23.33
CA PRO A 285 -2.31 3.31 -23.07
C PRO A 285 -0.80 3.10 -23.01
N SER A 286 -0.32 2.46 -21.94
CA SER A 286 1.10 2.19 -21.69
C SER A 286 1.38 0.71 -21.84
N THR A 287 2.38 0.35 -22.63
CA THR A 287 2.91 -1.03 -22.63
C THR A 287 3.94 -1.21 -21.50
N PRO A 288 4.22 -2.44 -21.06
CA PRO A 288 5.31 -2.72 -20.14
C PRO A 288 6.66 -2.14 -20.63
N ASN A 289 6.96 -2.27 -21.93
CA ASN A 289 8.20 -1.72 -22.50
C ASN A 289 8.20 -0.19 -22.51
N SER A 290 7.07 0.49 -22.79
CA SER A 290 7.04 1.95 -22.71
C SER A 290 7.22 2.45 -21.28
N THR A 291 6.65 1.75 -20.30
CA THR A 291 6.78 2.09 -18.87
C THR A 291 8.22 1.92 -18.38
N LEU A 292 8.89 0.82 -18.74
CA LEU A 292 10.31 0.60 -18.44
C LEU A 292 11.20 1.67 -19.10
N ALA A 293 10.95 2.00 -20.37
CA ALA A 293 11.72 2.98 -21.13
C ALA A 293 11.51 4.43 -20.66
N SER A 294 10.30 4.79 -20.19
CA SER A 294 9.99 6.15 -19.70
C SER A 294 10.32 6.37 -18.23
N GLY A 295 10.17 5.33 -17.39
CA GLY A 295 10.10 5.50 -15.93
C GLY A 295 8.83 6.22 -15.46
N LEU A 296 7.79 6.30 -16.30
CA LEU A 296 6.55 7.05 -16.04
C LEU A 296 5.32 6.21 -16.41
N ALA A 297 4.35 6.14 -15.49
CA ALA A 297 3.07 5.46 -15.72
C ALA A 297 1.95 5.96 -14.79
N VAL A 298 0.70 5.66 -15.14
CA VAL A 298 -0.43 5.58 -14.20
C VAL A 298 -0.63 4.13 -13.73
N CYS A 299 -1.63 3.85 -12.90
CA CYS A 299 -1.86 2.55 -12.26
C CYS A 299 -1.77 1.33 -13.23
N GLU A 300 -2.35 1.45 -14.42
CA GLU A 300 -2.30 0.43 -15.48
C GLU A 300 -0.86 0.03 -15.86
N GLY A 301 0.03 1.01 -16.03
CA GLY A 301 1.41 0.75 -16.44
C GLY A 301 2.24 0.08 -15.34
N TYR A 302 2.02 0.44 -14.06
CA TYR A 302 2.61 -0.26 -12.92
C TYR A 302 2.14 -1.72 -12.85
N ALA A 303 0.84 -1.95 -13.03
CA ALA A 303 0.26 -3.28 -12.95
C ALA A 303 0.69 -4.17 -14.13
N GLY A 304 0.70 -3.61 -15.35
CA GLY A 304 1.17 -4.26 -16.56
C GLY A 304 2.66 -4.59 -16.53
N LEU A 305 3.51 -3.66 -16.08
CA LEU A 305 4.94 -3.90 -15.96
C LEU A 305 5.25 -4.93 -14.86
N PHE A 306 4.57 -4.88 -13.71
CA PHE A 306 4.70 -5.95 -12.70
C PHE A 306 4.38 -7.31 -13.29
N ALA A 307 3.20 -7.47 -13.92
CA ALA A 307 2.77 -8.76 -14.47
C ALA A 307 3.74 -9.27 -15.54
N ALA A 308 4.22 -8.39 -16.43
CA ALA A 308 5.20 -8.75 -17.45
C ALA A 308 6.53 -9.25 -16.85
N MET A 309 7.06 -8.57 -15.81
CA MET A 309 8.26 -9.03 -15.11
C MET A 309 8.01 -10.34 -14.35
N ALA A 310 6.90 -10.43 -13.62
CA ALA A 310 6.56 -11.60 -12.81
C ALA A 310 6.44 -12.87 -13.67
N LEU A 311 5.73 -12.80 -14.80
CA LEU A 311 5.62 -13.90 -15.76
C LEU A 311 6.99 -14.31 -16.33
N LYS A 312 7.87 -13.34 -16.64
CA LYS A 312 9.24 -13.61 -17.12
C LYS A 312 10.16 -14.18 -16.03
N ALA A 313 9.89 -13.91 -14.75
CA ALA A 313 10.58 -14.50 -13.60
C ALA A 313 10.04 -15.90 -13.19
N GLY A 314 9.02 -16.41 -13.90
CA GLY A 314 8.39 -17.70 -13.63
C GLY A 314 7.33 -17.67 -12.52
N LEU A 315 6.76 -16.51 -12.21
CA LEU A 315 5.63 -16.36 -11.28
C LEU A 315 4.30 -16.38 -12.04
N GLU A 316 3.25 -16.92 -11.41
CA GLU A 316 1.87 -16.71 -11.86
C GLU A 316 1.40 -15.33 -11.38
N ALA A 317 1.06 -14.42 -12.29
CA ALA A 317 0.56 -13.08 -11.98
C ALA A 317 -0.48 -12.61 -12.99
N VAL A 318 -1.48 -11.87 -12.52
CA VAL A 318 -2.54 -11.25 -13.34
C VAL A 318 -2.67 -9.77 -13.02
N VAL A 319 -3.09 -8.98 -14.02
CA VAL A 319 -3.54 -7.60 -13.82
C VAL A 319 -5.00 -7.64 -13.41
N VAL A 320 -5.35 -6.88 -12.37
CA VAL A 320 -6.72 -6.77 -11.85
C VAL A 320 -7.16 -5.31 -12.01
N SER A 321 -8.19 -5.09 -12.82
CA SER A 321 -8.81 -3.77 -13.01
C SER A 321 -10.04 -3.63 -12.13
N GLY A 322 -10.26 -2.45 -11.54
CA GLY A 322 -11.34 -2.22 -10.61
C GLY A 322 -11.50 -0.80 -10.09
N HIS A 323 -12.25 -0.65 -9.01
CA HIS A 323 -12.42 0.62 -8.29
C HIS A 323 -11.49 0.69 -7.08
N GLY A 324 -10.70 1.76 -6.97
CA GLY A 324 -9.85 2.04 -5.81
C GLY A 324 -10.38 3.20 -4.95
N LYS A 325 -10.45 3.04 -3.63
CA LYS A 325 -10.66 4.15 -2.67
C LYS A 325 -9.38 4.97 -2.51
N GLY A 326 -8.95 5.60 -3.60
CA GLY A 326 -7.67 6.30 -3.76
C GLY A 326 -7.83 7.83 -3.78
N PHE A 327 -6.97 8.50 -4.56
CA PHE A 327 -7.07 9.94 -4.79
C PHE A 327 -8.45 10.30 -5.39
N GLY A 328 -9.10 11.34 -4.86
CA GLY A 328 -10.41 11.80 -5.31
C GLY A 328 -11.62 11.02 -4.75
N TYR A 329 -11.41 9.90 -4.05
CA TYR A 329 -12.51 9.20 -3.39
C TYR A 329 -13.06 9.99 -2.20
N ALA A 330 -14.38 10.15 -2.15
CA ALA A 330 -15.12 10.66 -1.00
C ALA A 330 -16.04 9.54 -0.46
N PRO A 331 -16.09 9.31 0.86
CA PRO A 331 -17.09 8.40 1.45
C PRO A 331 -18.52 8.86 1.16
N MET A 332 -19.43 7.90 0.97
CA MET A 332 -20.86 8.17 0.88
C MET A 332 -21.38 8.77 2.20
N LYS A 333 -22.31 9.71 2.10
CA LYS A 333 -23.06 10.24 3.24
C LYS A 333 -24.35 9.43 3.45
N PRO A 334 -24.91 9.42 4.67
CA PRO A 334 -26.23 8.83 4.91
C PRO A 334 -27.28 9.45 3.98
N GLY A 335 -27.95 8.62 3.19
CA GLY A 335 -28.96 9.05 2.22
C GLY A 335 -28.43 9.35 0.81
N ASP A 336 -27.12 9.32 0.55
CA ASP A 336 -26.60 9.41 -0.81
C ASP A 336 -27.05 8.17 -1.64
N PRO A 337 -27.44 8.33 -2.91
CA PRO A 337 -27.74 7.21 -3.78
C PRO A 337 -26.47 6.37 -4.04
N LEU A 338 -26.63 5.05 -4.16
CA LEU A 338 -25.52 4.16 -4.54
C LEU A 338 -24.94 4.60 -5.89
N PRO A 339 -23.64 4.96 -5.96
CA PRO A 339 -23.01 5.33 -7.21
C PRO A 339 -22.89 4.10 -8.13
N ARG A 340 -22.83 4.34 -9.44
CA ARG A 340 -22.53 3.27 -10.41
C ARG A 340 -21.11 2.75 -10.19
N TYR A 341 -20.90 1.45 -10.39
CA TYR A 341 -19.56 0.89 -10.48
C TYR A 341 -18.80 1.48 -11.68
N GLU A 342 -17.63 2.05 -11.42
CA GLU A 342 -16.69 2.55 -12.42
C GLU A 342 -15.28 2.03 -12.11
N ALA A 343 -14.63 1.45 -13.12
CA ALA A 343 -13.22 1.03 -13.02
C ALA A 343 -12.31 2.26 -13.20
N GLY A 344 -11.55 2.59 -12.17
CA GLY A 344 -10.63 3.75 -12.17
C GLY A 344 -9.23 3.42 -11.65
N HIS A 345 -8.95 2.16 -11.35
CA HIS A 345 -7.68 1.70 -10.77
C HIS A 345 -7.29 0.32 -11.30
N ALA A 346 -5.99 0.01 -11.23
CA ALA A 346 -5.43 -1.28 -11.65
C ALA A 346 -4.27 -1.68 -10.73
N TRP A 347 -4.23 -2.97 -10.37
CA TRP A 347 -3.25 -3.57 -9.47
C TRP A 347 -2.97 -5.02 -9.89
N ASN A 348 -2.30 -5.82 -9.05
CA ASN A 348 -2.00 -7.22 -9.37
C ASN A 348 -2.52 -8.20 -8.32
N ALA A 349 -2.82 -9.41 -8.80
CA ALA A 349 -2.74 -10.62 -7.98
C ALA A 349 -1.53 -11.44 -8.44
N VAL A 350 -0.71 -11.89 -7.51
CA VAL A 350 0.48 -12.71 -7.77
C VAL A 350 0.50 -13.91 -6.85
N LYS A 351 0.89 -15.07 -7.37
CA LYS A 351 0.97 -16.31 -6.59
C LYS A 351 2.30 -16.37 -5.86
N ILE A 352 2.24 -16.49 -4.54
CA ILE A 352 3.40 -16.45 -3.64
C ILE A 352 3.73 -17.83 -3.05
N ASP A 353 4.57 -17.90 -2.01
CA ASP A 353 4.88 -19.17 -1.32
C ASP A 353 3.58 -19.89 -0.89
N GLY A 354 3.59 -21.22 -0.89
CA GLY A 354 2.39 -22.02 -0.61
C GLY A 354 1.35 -22.07 -1.74
N GLY A 355 1.52 -21.27 -2.80
CA GLY A 355 0.61 -21.23 -3.95
C GLY A 355 -0.60 -20.32 -3.75
N GLU A 356 -0.60 -19.48 -2.70
CA GLU A 356 -1.66 -18.53 -2.40
C GLU A 356 -1.61 -17.32 -3.35
N TRP A 357 -2.78 -16.81 -3.74
CA TRP A 357 -2.88 -15.55 -4.49
C TRP A 357 -2.79 -14.36 -3.53
N LYS A 358 -1.78 -13.52 -3.72
CA LYS A 358 -1.57 -12.27 -2.97
C LYS A 358 -1.95 -11.07 -3.80
N LEU A 359 -2.84 -10.22 -3.27
CA LEU A 359 -3.10 -8.89 -3.83
C LEU A 359 -1.96 -7.94 -3.49
N ILE A 360 -1.44 -7.22 -4.48
CA ILE A 360 -0.40 -6.20 -4.31
C ILE A 360 -0.71 -4.97 -5.19
N ASP A 361 -0.27 -3.79 -4.76
CA ASP A 361 -0.37 -2.55 -5.55
C ASP A 361 1.00 -1.84 -5.65
N CYS A 362 1.69 -2.02 -6.78
CA CYS A 362 2.97 -1.36 -7.03
C CYS A 362 2.83 0.17 -7.23
N CYS A 363 1.67 0.66 -7.66
CA CYS A 363 1.42 2.07 -7.90
C CYS A 363 1.29 2.84 -6.58
N TRP A 364 0.44 2.36 -5.66
CA TRP A 364 0.30 2.95 -4.33
C TRP A 364 1.48 2.58 -3.41
N GLY A 365 2.18 1.47 -3.69
CA GLY A 365 3.46 1.10 -3.07
C GLY A 365 4.61 2.05 -3.41
N ALA A 366 4.58 2.69 -4.58
CA ALA A 366 5.64 3.59 -5.03
C ALA A 366 5.59 4.99 -4.37
N GLY A 367 4.40 5.47 -4.00
CA GLY A 367 4.22 6.79 -3.38
C GLY A 367 2.78 7.29 -3.41
N SER A 368 2.61 8.60 -3.23
CA SER A 368 1.30 9.25 -3.19
C SER A 368 1.29 10.55 -4.00
N VAL A 369 0.09 11.01 -4.35
CA VAL A 369 -0.13 12.28 -5.06
C VAL A 369 -0.67 13.30 -4.08
N CYS A 370 0.00 14.44 -3.94
CA CYS A 370 -0.41 15.49 -2.99
C CYS A 370 -1.47 16.42 -3.60
N PRO A 371 -2.67 16.61 -2.99
CA PRO A 371 -3.69 17.51 -3.53
C PRO A 371 -3.32 19.00 -3.42
N HIS A 372 -2.46 19.38 -2.46
CA HIS A 372 -2.34 20.76 -1.99
C HIS A 372 -1.00 21.46 -2.31
N LYS A 373 -0.03 20.78 -2.93
CA LYS A 373 1.30 21.34 -3.24
C LYS A 373 1.73 20.97 -4.65
N THR A 374 1.07 21.59 -5.63
CA THR A 374 1.13 21.25 -7.07
C THR A 374 0.75 19.79 -7.37
N PRO A 375 0.31 19.44 -8.60
CA PRO A 375 -0.03 18.07 -8.97
C PRO A 375 1.23 17.20 -9.11
N ASN A 376 1.95 16.98 -8.01
CA ASN A 376 3.25 16.31 -7.98
C ASN A 376 3.16 14.96 -7.27
N PHE A 377 3.82 13.96 -7.85
CA PHE A 377 4.03 12.67 -7.23
C PHE A 377 5.09 12.78 -6.13
N THR A 378 4.71 12.44 -4.89
CA THR A 378 5.64 12.26 -3.78
C THR A 378 5.98 10.79 -3.67
N LYS A 379 7.17 10.44 -4.16
CA LYS A 379 7.78 9.12 -4.06
C LYS A 379 8.02 8.78 -2.58
N SER A 380 7.40 7.70 -2.10
CA SER A 380 7.47 7.27 -0.71
C SER A 380 7.20 5.76 -0.67
N PHE A 381 8.19 4.97 -0.27
CA PHE A 381 8.02 3.53 -0.24
C PHE A 381 6.97 3.14 0.80
N THR A 382 5.91 2.46 0.35
CA THR A 382 4.76 2.11 1.19
C THR A 382 4.60 0.58 1.14
N PRO A 383 5.43 -0.17 1.90
CA PRO A 383 5.54 -1.63 1.81
C PRO A 383 4.27 -2.38 2.23
N GLU A 384 3.32 -1.70 2.87
CA GLU A 384 2.02 -2.23 3.30
C GLU A 384 1.18 -2.70 2.10
N TRP A 385 1.31 -2.03 0.94
CA TRP A 385 0.65 -2.46 -0.31
C TRP A 385 1.21 -3.78 -0.88
N PHE A 386 2.23 -4.35 -0.25
CA PHE A 386 2.68 -5.72 -0.47
C PHE A 386 2.30 -6.65 0.69
N SER A 387 2.49 -6.22 1.94
CA SER A 387 2.38 -7.09 3.13
C SER A 387 0.98 -7.23 3.72
N GLN A 388 0.08 -6.26 3.54
CA GLN A 388 -1.27 -6.29 4.14
C GLN A 388 -2.11 -7.50 3.68
N SER A 389 -3.06 -7.96 4.50
CA SER A 389 -3.93 -9.07 4.13
C SER A 389 -4.78 -8.75 2.90
N ASN A 390 -5.19 -9.78 2.13
CA ASN A 390 -6.10 -9.55 0.99
C ASN A 390 -7.46 -9.03 1.44
N ASN A 391 -7.89 -9.36 2.67
CA ASN A 391 -9.16 -8.88 3.23
C ASN A 391 -9.12 -7.37 3.47
N ASP A 392 -8.01 -6.86 4.04
CA ASP A 392 -7.73 -5.43 4.23
C ASP A 392 -7.51 -4.70 2.90
N PHE A 393 -6.78 -5.33 1.98
CA PHE A 393 -6.55 -4.82 0.63
C PHE A 393 -7.90 -4.57 -0.09
N GLY A 394 -8.82 -5.54 -0.02
CA GLY A 394 -10.16 -5.48 -0.60
C GLY A 394 -11.06 -4.38 -0.03
N LEU A 395 -10.79 -3.87 1.18
CA LEU A 395 -11.51 -2.72 1.75
C LEU A 395 -11.35 -1.45 0.92
N ARG A 396 -10.25 -1.35 0.16
CA ARG A 396 -9.91 -0.20 -0.70
C ARG A 396 -9.78 -0.54 -2.18
N HIS A 397 -9.93 -1.81 -2.56
CA HIS A 397 -9.78 -2.32 -3.92
C HIS A 397 -10.91 -3.29 -4.27
N PHE A 398 -11.83 -2.86 -5.13
CA PHE A 398 -12.94 -3.69 -5.58
C PHE A 398 -12.72 -4.08 -7.04
N PRO A 399 -12.41 -5.36 -7.34
CA PRO A 399 -12.17 -5.80 -8.71
C PRO A 399 -13.47 -5.81 -9.51
N GLY A 400 -13.39 -5.55 -10.82
CA GLY A 400 -14.55 -5.68 -11.71
C GLY A 400 -15.07 -7.12 -11.82
N GLU A 401 -14.20 -8.10 -11.56
CA GLU A 401 -14.54 -9.52 -11.53
C GLU A 401 -14.48 -10.07 -10.10
N LYS A 402 -15.60 -10.65 -9.64
CA LYS A 402 -15.72 -11.20 -8.27
C LYS A 402 -14.66 -12.27 -7.95
N ALA A 403 -14.21 -13.02 -8.95
CA ALA A 403 -13.16 -14.03 -8.80
C ALA A 403 -11.80 -13.45 -8.36
N HIS A 404 -11.53 -12.18 -8.68
CA HIS A 404 -10.25 -11.52 -8.39
C HIS A 404 -10.22 -10.82 -7.01
N GLN A 405 -11.20 -11.08 -6.13
CA GLN A 405 -11.17 -10.55 -4.75
C GLN A 405 -10.15 -11.26 -3.86
N TYR A 406 -9.86 -12.54 -4.14
CA TYR A 406 -8.86 -13.37 -3.42
C TYR A 406 -8.91 -13.25 -1.88
N ARG A 407 -10.10 -13.07 -1.31
CA ARG A 407 -10.30 -12.94 0.14
C ARG A 407 -10.07 -14.27 0.83
N THR A 408 -9.44 -14.23 2.01
CA THR A 408 -9.11 -15.41 2.82
C THR A 408 -10.22 -15.76 3.82
N ASP A 409 -11.21 -14.88 4.00
CA ASP A 409 -12.39 -15.13 4.85
C ASP A 409 -13.53 -15.89 4.14
N GLY A 410 -13.34 -16.26 2.87
CA GLY A 410 -14.35 -16.94 2.06
C GLY A 410 -15.56 -16.09 1.68
N ARG A 411 -15.61 -14.80 2.06
CA ARG A 411 -16.68 -13.88 1.66
C ARG A 411 -16.44 -13.39 0.24
N VAL A 412 -17.54 -13.09 -0.46
CA VAL A 412 -17.53 -12.32 -1.71
C VAL A 412 -18.24 -11.00 -1.44
N MET A 413 -17.48 -9.93 -1.35
CA MET A 413 -17.99 -8.58 -1.11
C MET A 413 -18.77 -8.11 -2.34
N ASN A 414 -19.95 -7.52 -2.16
CA ASN A 414 -20.69 -6.88 -3.25
C ASN A 414 -20.33 -5.38 -3.38
N TRP A 415 -20.82 -4.71 -4.41
CA TRP A 415 -20.46 -3.32 -4.69
C TRP A 415 -21.00 -2.40 -3.61
N GLU A 416 -22.21 -2.67 -3.13
CA GLU A 416 -22.97 -1.91 -2.15
C GLU A 416 -22.29 -1.96 -0.76
N GLU A 417 -21.88 -3.15 -0.31
CA GLU A 417 -21.09 -3.41 0.90
C GLU A 417 -19.71 -2.70 0.84
N TYR A 418 -19.04 -2.79 -0.32
CA TYR A 418 -17.75 -2.14 -0.54
C TYR A 418 -17.88 -0.61 -0.48
N ILE A 419 -18.83 -0.02 -1.23
CA ILE A 419 -18.93 1.43 -1.39
C ILE A 419 -19.61 2.12 -0.21
N GLY A 420 -20.60 1.45 0.41
CA GLY A 420 -21.40 1.93 1.54
C GLY A 420 -20.67 1.95 2.89
N GLY A 421 -19.50 1.30 2.99
CA GLY A 421 -18.56 1.59 4.08
C GLY A 421 -18.58 0.67 5.30
N GLU A 422 -19.29 -0.46 5.30
CA GLU A 422 -19.08 -1.48 6.36
C GLU A 422 -17.64 -2.01 6.38
N GLY A 423 -16.96 -1.95 5.23
CA GLY A 423 -15.52 -2.15 5.08
C GLY A 423 -14.67 -0.87 5.15
N ALA A 424 -15.12 0.22 5.77
CA ALA A 424 -14.33 1.45 5.83
C ALA A 424 -13.06 1.25 6.69
N ALA A 425 -11.90 1.40 6.05
CA ALA A 425 -10.65 1.62 6.77
C ALA A 425 -10.83 2.81 7.72
N CYS A 426 -10.39 2.67 8.98
CA CYS A 426 -10.57 3.65 10.05
C CYS A 426 -10.42 5.09 9.53
N SER A 427 -11.52 5.84 9.56
CA SER A 427 -11.63 7.21 9.03
C SER A 427 -11.22 8.27 10.05
N ALA A 428 -10.83 7.84 11.25
CA ALA A 428 -10.10 8.67 12.20
C ALA A 428 -8.81 9.23 11.57
N LEU A 429 -8.44 10.44 12.01
CA LEU A 429 -7.21 11.08 11.56
C LEU A 429 -6.02 10.40 12.26
N LEU A 430 -5.52 9.32 11.65
CA LEU A 430 -4.35 8.58 12.13
C LEU A 430 -3.06 9.12 11.49
N TYR A 431 -2.10 9.52 12.32
CA TYR A 431 -0.84 10.12 11.90
C TYR A 431 0.22 9.04 11.58
N SER A 432 1.08 9.31 10.59
CA SER A 432 2.25 8.48 10.27
C SER A 432 3.33 8.55 11.34
N GLY A 433 4.23 7.56 11.40
CA GLY A 433 5.34 7.50 12.36
C GLY A 433 5.03 6.74 13.66
N TYR A 434 3.76 6.36 13.88
CA TYR A 434 3.29 5.70 15.11
C TYR A 434 2.34 4.53 14.86
N ILE A 435 2.22 4.06 13.60
CA ILE A 435 1.24 3.03 13.21
C ILE A 435 1.95 1.84 12.59
N ALA A 436 2.39 1.96 11.33
CA ALA A 436 3.06 0.87 10.61
C ALA A 436 4.44 0.57 11.23
N GLU A 437 5.14 1.62 11.64
CA GLU A 437 6.48 1.62 12.24
C GLU A 437 6.52 0.96 13.63
N GLU A 438 5.36 0.94 14.31
CA GLU A 438 5.15 0.25 15.58
C GLU A 438 4.48 -1.12 15.41
N GLY A 439 4.10 -1.48 14.17
CA GLY A 439 3.37 -2.71 13.85
C GLY A 439 1.95 -2.73 14.41
N LEU A 440 1.21 -1.63 14.32
CA LEU A 440 -0.19 -1.52 14.72
C LEU A 440 -1.13 -1.62 13.51
N LEU A 441 -2.25 -2.33 13.68
CA LEU A 441 -3.22 -2.58 12.62
C LEU A 441 -4.12 -1.36 12.41
N LYS A 442 -3.86 -0.55 11.37
CA LYS A 442 -4.64 0.68 11.08
C LYS A 442 -6.17 0.47 11.05
N PRO A 443 -6.74 -0.58 10.41
CA PRO A 443 -8.18 -0.83 10.43
C PRO A 443 -8.78 -1.16 11.81
N ALA A 444 -7.96 -1.60 12.77
CA ALA A 444 -8.42 -2.01 14.09
C ALA A 444 -8.54 -0.87 15.12
N PHE A 445 -8.18 0.36 14.74
CA PHE A 445 -8.41 1.53 15.57
C PHE A 445 -9.91 1.80 15.74
N LYS A 446 -10.34 1.93 17.00
CA LYS A 446 -11.70 2.26 17.42
C LYS A 446 -11.72 3.55 18.25
N PRO A 447 -12.74 4.41 18.10
CA PRO A 447 -13.84 4.34 17.13
C PRO A 447 -13.38 4.37 15.67
N THR A 448 -14.06 3.65 14.78
CA THR A 448 -13.69 3.59 13.34
C THR A 448 -13.98 4.88 12.61
N ASP A 449 -15.01 5.60 13.02
CA ASP A 449 -15.41 6.88 12.45
C ASP A 449 -14.57 8.01 13.04
N GLY A 450 -14.02 8.89 12.21
CA GLY A 450 -13.25 10.05 12.68
C GLY A 450 -14.07 11.13 13.39
N LYS A 451 -15.39 10.94 13.48
CA LYS A 451 -16.33 11.78 14.23
C LYS A 451 -17.07 10.93 15.24
N ILE A 452 -17.05 11.33 16.50
CA ILE A 452 -17.80 10.68 17.57
C ILE A 452 -19.05 11.52 17.83
N VAL A 453 -20.19 11.06 17.30
CA VAL A 453 -21.49 11.72 17.53
C VAL A 453 -21.95 11.35 18.95
N LEU A 454 -21.81 12.28 19.89
CA LEU A 454 -21.98 12.03 21.33
C LEU A 454 -23.40 11.54 21.67
N ALA A 455 -24.42 12.09 21.00
CA ALA A 455 -25.81 11.70 21.17
C ALA A 455 -26.15 10.27 20.70
N GLN A 456 -25.27 9.63 19.93
CA GLN A 456 -25.43 8.25 19.44
C GLN A 456 -24.59 7.24 20.23
N GLN A 457 -23.74 7.69 21.16
CA GLN A 457 -22.92 6.80 21.96
C GLN A 457 -23.69 6.20 23.15
N GLY A 458 -23.24 5.04 23.61
CA GLY A 458 -23.70 4.45 24.87
C GLY A 458 -23.19 5.22 26.09
N PRO A 459 -23.28 4.65 27.31
CA PRO A 459 -22.77 5.29 28.54
C PRO A 459 -21.24 5.47 28.54
N THR A 460 -20.52 4.70 27.72
CA THR A 460 -19.07 4.64 27.65
C THR A 460 -18.64 4.47 26.20
N VAL A 461 -17.57 5.18 25.79
CA VAL A 461 -16.89 4.99 24.51
C VAL A 461 -15.56 4.27 24.75
N ARG A 462 -15.35 3.18 24.01
CA ARG A 462 -14.08 2.44 24.00
C ARG A 462 -13.17 2.96 22.89
N PHE A 463 -12.02 3.46 23.28
CA PHE A 463 -10.88 3.61 22.38
C PHE A 463 -10.05 2.33 22.44
N SER A 464 -9.70 1.76 21.29
CA SER A 464 -8.84 0.57 21.25
C SER A 464 -8.11 0.41 19.93
N PHE A 465 -7.00 -0.31 19.95
CA PHE A 465 -6.23 -0.71 18.77
C PHE A 465 -5.39 -1.94 19.11
N GLN A 466 -4.82 -2.61 18.11
CA GLN A 466 -4.07 -3.85 18.29
C GLN A 466 -2.88 -3.95 17.32
N LYS A 467 -1.99 -4.91 17.58
CA LYS A 467 -0.91 -5.28 16.67
C LYS A 467 -1.40 -5.69 15.27
N VAL A 468 -0.56 -5.47 14.27
CA VAL A 468 -0.73 -5.91 12.88
C VAL A 468 -0.79 -7.44 12.78
N CYS A 469 -0.08 -8.16 13.66
CA CYS A 469 -0.24 -9.60 13.85
C CYS A 469 0.25 -10.01 15.26
N PRO A 470 -0.15 -11.18 15.80
CA PRO A 470 0.34 -11.69 17.09
C PRO A 470 1.86 -11.87 17.12
N HIS A 471 2.46 -12.25 15.98
CA HIS A 471 3.90 -12.49 15.84
C HIS A 471 4.77 -11.22 15.88
N TRP A 472 4.17 -10.02 15.90
CA TRP A 472 4.95 -8.78 15.85
C TRP A 472 5.69 -8.54 17.16
N ASP A 473 7.01 -8.75 17.08
CA ASP A 473 8.00 -8.36 18.08
C ASP A 473 8.48 -6.92 17.77
N PRO A 474 8.16 -5.92 18.61
CA PRO A 474 8.49 -4.52 18.35
C PRO A 474 9.99 -4.22 18.53
N VAL A 475 10.75 -5.10 19.19
CA VAL A 475 12.21 -4.96 19.34
C VAL A 475 12.95 -5.49 18.11
N LYS A 476 12.43 -6.55 17.47
CA LYS A 476 13.04 -7.12 16.25
C LYS A 476 12.57 -6.45 14.95
N ASN A 477 11.29 -6.12 14.84
CA ASN A 477 10.67 -5.64 13.60
C ASN A 477 10.35 -4.13 13.64
N GLY A 478 10.34 -3.53 14.84
CA GLY A 478 10.03 -2.12 15.06
C GLY A 478 11.18 -1.37 15.71
N ASN A 479 10.84 -0.25 16.33
CA ASN A 479 11.78 0.72 16.89
C ASN A 479 12.17 0.47 18.36
N GLY A 480 12.05 -0.77 18.85
CA GLY A 480 12.24 -1.12 20.27
C GLY A 480 10.91 -1.27 21.02
N PRO A 481 10.92 -1.31 22.36
CA PRO A 481 9.70 -1.45 23.15
C PRO A 481 8.65 -0.37 22.82
N TYR A 482 7.37 -0.74 22.92
CA TYR A 482 6.26 0.19 22.71
C TYR A 482 6.35 1.42 23.60
N TYR A 483 5.83 2.54 23.11
CA TYR A 483 5.52 3.69 23.94
C TYR A 483 4.36 3.39 24.91
N LEU A 484 4.28 4.15 25.99
CA LEU A 484 3.00 4.28 26.68
C LEU A 484 2.06 5.14 25.83
N TYR A 485 0.91 4.58 25.47
CA TYR A 485 -0.15 5.31 24.80
C TYR A 485 -1.10 5.93 25.83
N ILE A 486 -1.46 7.19 25.60
CA ILE A 486 -2.39 7.96 26.44
C ILE A 486 -3.51 8.53 25.58
N LEU A 487 -4.72 8.54 26.13
CA LEU A 487 -5.82 9.33 25.58
C LEU A 487 -5.73 10.73 26.18
N VAL A 488 -5.70 11.75 25.32
CA VAL A 488 -5.71 13.15 25.69
C VAL A 488 -7.08 13.73 25.37
N LEU A 489 -7.78 14.15 26.41
CA LEU A 489 -9.06 14.87 26.31
C LEU A 489 -8.80 16.37 26.30
N GLU A 490 -9.55 17.12 25.51
CA GLU A 490 -9.55 18.59 25.61
C GLU A 490 -10.22 19.04 26.90
N SER A 491 -9.63 20.06 27.54
CA SER A 491 -10.08 20.53 28.84
C SER A 491 -11.42 21.26 28.76
N GLN A 492 -12.35 20.94 29.66
CA GLN A 492 -13.61 21.68 29.77
C GLN A 492 -13.44 23.08 30.40
N ASN A 493 -12.37 23.31 31.17
CA ASN A 493 -12.17 24.50 32.01
C ASN A 493 -10.77 25.16 31.86
N GLY A 494 -10.04 24.90 30.77
CA GLY A 494 -8.72 25.51 30.51
C GLY A 494 -7.54 24.99 31.35
N ALA A 495 -7.77 24.12 32.33
CA ALA A 495 -6.72 23.31 32.97
C ALA A 495 -6.04 22.36 31.95
N LYS A 496 -4.88 21.76 32.27
CA LYS A 496 -4.27 20.76 31.38
C LYS A 496 -5.20 19.54 31.25
N GLY A 497 -5.87 19.38 30.10
CA GLY A 497 -6.90 18.36 29.88
C GLY A 497 -6.44 16.92 30.17
N ASP A 498 -7.40 16.06 30.53
CA ASP A 498 -7.11 14.77 31.16
C ASP A 498 -6.30 13.82 30.26
N LYS A 499 -5.47 13.01 30.91
CA LYS A 499 -4.51 12.10 30.27
C LYS A 499 -4.65 10.71 30.84
N ILE A 500 -5.41 9.89 30.12
CA ILE A 500 -5.80 8.56 30.57
C ILE A 500 -4.87 7.53 29.90
N PRO A 501 -3.96 6.86 30.65
CA PRO A 501 -3.09 5.86 30.06
C PRO A 501 -3.87 4.59 29.72
N PHE A 502 -3.69 4.11 28.48
CA PHE A 502 -4.32 2.88 27.99
C PHE A 502 -3.90 1.67 28.83
N ASP A 503 -4.83 0.76 29.04
CA ASP A 503 -4.54 -0.60 29.49
C ASP A 503 -4.12 -1.46 28.30
N THR A 504 -3.31 -2.49 28.57
CA THR A 504 -2.83 -3.39 27.52
C THR A 504 -2.45 -4.76 28.07
N ASN A 505 -2.63 -5.79 27.25
CA ASN A 505 -2.11 -7.14 27.46
C ASN A 505 -0.82 -7.41 26.65
N GLY A 506 -0.27 -6.39 25.96
CA GLY A 506 0.88 -6.51 25.07
C GLY A 506 0.54 -6.83 23.60
N GLU A 507 -0.73 -7.03 23.26
CA GLU A 507 -1.22 -7.23 21.87
C GLU A 507 -2.31 -6.23 21.47
N VAL A 508 -3.17 -5.89 22.42
CA VAL A 508 -4.29 -4.95 22.30
C VAL A 508 -4.10 -3.85 23.35
N TRP A 509 -4.46 -2.62 22.99
CA TRP A 509 -4.57 -1.48 23.90
C TRP A 509 -6.03 -1.05 23.95
N TRP A 510 -6.55 -0.74 25.15
CA TRP A 510 -7.89 -0.21 25.32
C TRP A 510 -7.96 0.87 26.39
N CYS A 511 -8.92 1.78 26.25
CA CYS A 511 -9.25 2.83 27.19
C CYS A 511 -10.76 3.07 27.10
N ASP A 512 -11.46 2.85 28.21
CA ASP A 512 -12.91 3.09 28.32
C ASP A 512 -13.15 4.43 29.02
N VAL A 513 -13.88 5.32 28.37
CA VAL A 513 -14.18 6.66 28.90
C VAL A 513 -15.69 6.87 28.93
N PRO A 514 -16.29 7.29 30.06
CA PRO A 514 -17.71 7.63 30.10
C PRO A 514 -18.02 8.76 29.12
N THR A 515 -19.10 8.65 28.36
CA THR A 515 -19.41 9.58 27.26
C THR A 515 -19.50 11.05 27.70
N ARG A 516 -19.96 11.27 28.95
CA ARG A 516 -20.01 12.60 29.60
C ARG A 516 -18.64 13.25 29.85
N ASP A 517 -17.58 12.46 29.93
CA ASP A 517 -16.25 12.90 30.33
C ASP A 517 -15.36 13.20 29.08
N LEU A 518 -15.76 12.75 27.89
CA LEU A 518 -15.03 12.94 26.62
C LEU A 518 -14.78 14.40 26.25
N GLY A 519 -15.72 15.30 26.57
CA GLY A 519 -15.76 16.69 26.11
C GLY A 519 -17.12 17.07 25.52
N ARG A 520 -17.14 18.14 24.73
CA ARG A 520 -18.35 18.72 24.12
C ARG A 520 -18.26 18.71 22.58
N PRO A 521 -19.39 18.80 21.86
CA PRO A 521 -19.38 19.00 20.41
C PRO A 521 -18.46 20.16 19.99
N GLY A 522 -17.65 19.95 18.97
CA GLY A 522 -16.63 20.90 18.50
C GLY A 522 -15.26 20.78 19.17
N GLN A 523 -15.13 20.01 20.26
CA GLN A 523 -13.83 19.63 20.84
C GLN A 523 -13.27 18.36 20.18
N SER A 524 -12.04 17.99 20.55
CA SER A 524 -11.44 16.75 20.08
C SER A 524 -10.82 15.86 21.16
N VAL A 525 -10.67 14.58 20.80
CA VAL A 525 -10.00 13.55 21.58
C VAL A 525 -8.86 12.97 20.75
N SER A 526 -7.68 12.81 21.34
CA SER A 526 -6.50 12.30 20.65
C SER A 526 -5.83 11.15 21.40
N ILE A 527 -5.44 10.10 20.68
CA ILE A 527 -4.47 9.11 21.16
C ILE A 527 -3.07 9.66 20.88
N CYS A 528 -2.22 9.66 21.91
CA CYS A 528 -0.84 10.13 21.83
C CYS A 528 0.14 9.07 22.37
N ALA A 529 1.31 8.97 21.76
CA ALA A 529 2.43 8.16 22.24
C ALA A 529 3.37 9.05 23.07
N VAL A 530 3.65 8.68 24.32
CA VAL A 530 4.58 9.44 25.18
C VAL A 530 6.02 9.20 24.71
N THR A 531 6.65 10.19 24.08
CA THR A 531 7.99 10.04 23.46
C THR A 531 9.12 10.26 24.46
N ASP A 532 8.89 11.15 25.43
CA ASP A 532 9.86 11.54 26.45
C ASP A 532 9.09 11.78 27.77
N PHE A 533 9.64 11.31 28.88
CA PHE A 533 9.01 11.38 30.19
C PHE A 533 10.08 11.45 31.27
N ASP A 534 9.95 12.42 32.20
CA ASP A 534 10.82 12.50 33.38
C ASP A 534 12.33 12.62 33.03
N GLY A 535 12.64 13.32 31.95
CA GLY A 535 14.00 13.50 31.41
C GLY A 535 14.55 12.30 30.62
N GLY A 536 13.82 11.18 30.55
CA GLY A 536 14.18 9.99 29.77
C GLY A 536 13.31 9.77 28.54
N LYS A 537 13.67 8.76 27.73
CA LYS A 537 12.86 8.30 26.60
C LYS A 537 11.64 7.50 27.07
N GLY A 538 10.51 7.66 26.37
CA GLY A 538 9.21 7.08 26.75
C GLY A 538 8.94 5.65 26.26
N ARG A 539 9.84 5.05 25.47
CA ARG A 539 9.74 3.62 25.11
C ARG A 539 9.95 2.75 26.34
N GLY A 540 9.06 1.78 26.54
CA GLY A 540 9.06 0.93 27.74
C GLY A 540 8.58 1.62 29.02
N LEU A 541 8.01 2.83 28.93
CA LEU A 541 7.39 3.50 30.08
C LEU A 541 6.16 2.70 30.56
N THR A 542 6.12 2.36 31.85
CA THR A 542 5.00 1.63 32.45
C THR A 542 3.87 2.59 32.84
N LYS A 543 2.61 2.10 32.76
CA LYS A 543 1.42 2.84 33.23
C LYS A 543 1.54 3.25 34.71
N GLN A 544 2.11 2.40 35.56
CA GLN A 544 2.35 2.71 36.97
C GLN A 544 3.29 3.92 37.13
N ARG A 545 4.50 3.88 36.54
CA ARG A 545 5.48 4.98 36.64
C ARG A 545 4.93 6.29 36.08
N PHE A 546 4.12 6.21 35.01
CA PHE A 546 3.43 7.37 34.46
C PHE A 546 2.46 7.99 35.48
N LEU A 547 1.58 7.20 36.09
CA LEU A 547 0.60 7.68 37.08
C LEU A 547 1.27 8.27 38.34
N GLU A 548 2.34 7.66 38.85
CA GLU A 548 3.09 8.14 40.02
C GLU A 548 3.75 9.52 39.83
N ARG A 549 4.11 9.85 38.59
CA ARG A 549 4.84 11.07 38.20
C ARG A 549 3.98 12.07 37.41
N LEU A 550 2.74 11.73 37.07
CA LEU A 550 1.85 12.59 36.29
C LEU A 550 1.66 13.94 36.98
N GLY A 551 1.89 15.03 36.22
CA GLY A 551 1.86 16.40 36.74
C GLY A 551 3.09 16.82 37.57
N ARG A 552 3.99 15.90 37.91
CA ARG A 552 5.21 16.15 38.70
C ARG A 552 6.50 16.25 37.86
N CYS A 553 6.46 15.81 36.61
CA CYS A 553 7.60 15.86 35.68
C CYS A 553 7.22 16.44 34.32
N GLY A 554 8.23 16.84 33.54
CA GLY A 554 8.08 17.16 32.13
C GLY A 554 7.83 15.91 31.28
N MET A 555 7.12 16.07 30.16
CA MET A 555 6.89 15.03 29.17
C MET A 555 6.66 15.62 27.78
N ALA A 556 6.94 14.84 26.74
CA ALA A 556 6.58 15.11 25.36
C ALA A 556 5.83 13.92 24.76
N TRP A 557 5.03 14.17 23.73
CA TRP A 557 4.23 13.13 23.07
C TRP A 557 4.02 13.43 21.58
N GLY A 558 3.89 12.37 20.78
CA GLY A 558 3.47 12.42 19.39
C GLY A 558 2.00 12.07 19.25
N GLY A 559 1.28 12.74 18.34
CA GLY A 559 -0.09 12.35 18.00
C GLY A 559 -0.11 11.05 17.21
N VAL A 560 -1.01 10.13 17.56
CA VAL A 560 -1.20 8.82 16.91
C VAL A 560 -2.53 8.78 16.16
N GLY A 561 -3.60 9.26 16.81
CA GLY A 561 -4.93 9.36 16.22
C GLY A 561 -5.75 10.50 16.81
N LYS A 562 -6.64 11.09 16.01
CA LYS A 562 -7.57 12.15 16.44
C LYS A 562 -9.00 11.88 15.98
N TRP A 563 -9.94 12.17 16.87
CA TRP A 563 -11.40 12.18 16.65
C TRP A 563 -11.98 13.54 16.99
N ASP A 564 -12.88 14.05 16.16
CA ASP A 564 -13.67 15.25 16.48
C ASP A 564 -15.00 14.84 17.14
N LEU A 565 -15.41 15.54 18.20
CA LEU A 565 -16.68 15.31 18.89
C LEU A 565 -17.80 16.12 18.23
N VAL A 566 -18.98 15.51 18.04
CA VAL A 566 -20.13 16.09 17.32
C VAL A 566 -21.43 15.88 18.10
#